data_AF-A0A364V861-F1
#
_entry.id   AF-A0A364V861-F1
#
_cell.length_a   1.000
_cell.length_b   1.000
_cell.length_c   1.000
_cell.angle_alpha   90.00
_cell.angle_beta   90.00
_cell.angle_gamma   90.00
#
_symmetry.space_group_name_H-M   'P 1'
#
loop_
_entity.id
_entity.type
_entity.pdbx_description
1 polymer ?
#
loop_
_entity_poly.entity_id
_entity_poly.type
_entity_poly.pdbx_seq_one_letter_code
_entity_poly.pdbx_strand_id
1 'polypeptide(L)'
;MGRNRTFDTAEVLASARVAFERSGYHGTSIGDLLSATGIQRASLYQAFGSKRGVFLAALKAEPTMDLLLVALMDLAAEDPEVRSVCRDALADAEDPAQVLGRQLLLRSGLR
;
A
#
# COMPACT_ATOMS: atom_id res chain seq x y z
N MET A 1 -3.53 25.51 22.35
CA MET A 1 -3.13 25.37 20.93
C MET A 1 -2.07 24.27 20.86
N GLY A 2 -2.47 23.07 20.41
CA GLY A 2 -1.61 21.90 20.38
C GLY A 2 -0.53 22.05 19.31
N ARG A 3 0.73 21.78 19.66
CA ARG A 3 1.78 21.57 18.67
C ARG A 3 1.34 20.41 17.79
N ASN A 4 0.91 20.69 16.56
CA ASN A 4 0.76 19.66 15.54
C ASN A 4 2.13 19.00 15.42
N ARG A 5 2.23 17.76 15.88
CA ARG A 5 3.42 16.94 15.71
C ARG A 5 3.44 16.59 14.23
N THR A 6 4.23 17.33 13.46
CA THR A 6 4.43 17.06 12.04
C THR A 6 5.10 15.69 11.96
N PHE A 7 4.45 14.74 11.30
CA PHE A 7 5.04 13.43 11.00
C PHE A 7 5.71 13.49 9.62
N ASP A 8 6.68 12.62 9.39
CA ASP A 8 7.23 12.43 8.06
C ASP A 8 6.29 11.55 7.24
N THR A 9 5.69 12.11 6.19
CA THR A 9 4.76 11.39 5.32
C THR A 9 5.43 10.20 4.63
N ALA A 10 6.71 10.29 4.25
CA ALA A 10 7.41 9.20 3.59
C ALA A 10 7.60 8.01 4.55
N GLU A 11 7.99 8.27 5.80
CA GLU A 11 8.14 7.24 6.84
C GLU A 11 6.79 6.57 7.17
N VAL A 12 5.71 7.36 7.24
CA VAL A 12 4.35 6.85 7.45
C VAL A 12 3.92 5.96 6.29
N LEU A 13 4.12 6.38 5.04
CA LEU A 13 3.74 5.59 3.87
C LEU A 13 4.57 4.32 3.74
N ALA A 14 5.88 4.36 4.04
CA ALA A 14 6.73 3.18 4.07
C ALA A 14 6.24 2.17 5.13
N SER A 15 5.91 2.64 6.33
CA SER A 15 5.40 1.78 7.41
C SER A 15 4.02 1.20 7.09
N ALA A 16 3.13 2.00 6.50
CA ALA A 16 1.82 1.55 6.06
C ALA A 16 1.91 0.52 4.91
N ARG A 17 2.83 0.73 3.96
CA ARG A 17 3.12 -0.24 2.89
C ARG A 17 3.46 -1.60 3.48
N VAL A 18 4.40 -1.67 4.42
CA VAL A 18 4.81 -2.95 5.03
C VAL A 18 3.62 -3.66 5.69
N ALA A 19 2.74 -2.92 6.35
CA ALA A 19 1.51 -3.49 6.92
C ALA A 19 0.59 -4.10 5.85
N PHE A 20 0.36 -3.36 4.75
CA PHE A 20 -0.46 -3.83 3.64
C PHE A 20 0.16 -5.00 2.89
N GLU A 21 1.47 -4.99 2.67
CA GLU A 21 2.19 -6.12 2.10
C GLU A 21 1.93 -7.33 2.99
N ARG A 22 2.25 -7.28 4.28
CA ARG A 22 2.14 -8.43 5.16
C ARG A 22 0.72 -9.03 5.26
N SER A 23 -0.30 -8.18 5.37
CA SER A 23 -1.66 -8.61 5.71
C SER A 23 -2.69 -8.45 4.58
N GLY A 24 -2.28 -7.97 3.40
CA GLY A 24 -3.19 -7.56 2.34
C GLY A 24 -3.96 -6.27 2.68
N TYR A 25 -4.74 -5.76 1.73
CA TYR A 25 -5.58 -4.59 1.97
C TYR A 25 -6.74 -4.96 2.90
N HIS A 26 -7.43 -6.07 2.64
CA HIS A 26 -8.60 -6.48 3.42
C HIS A 26 -8.24 -6.90 4.85
N GLY A 27 -7.10 -7.57 5.04
CA GLY A 27 -6.61 -7.99 6.37
C GLY A 27 -5.95 -6.89 7.20
N THR A 28 -5.71 -5.70 6.63
CA THR A 28 -5.16 -4.56 7.37
C THR A 28 -6.28 -3.67 7.90
N SER A 29 -6.32 -3.44 9.21
CA SER A 29 -7.26 -2.50 9.85
C SER A 29 -6.67 -1.10 10.00
N ILE A 30 -7.52 -0.10 10.29
CA ILE A 30 -7.03 1.23 10.70
C ILE A 30 -6.19 1.13 11.98
N GLY A 31 -6.54 0.22 12.91
CA GLY A 31 -5.76 0.02 14.14
C GLY A 31 -4.34 -0.47 13.85
N ASP A 32 -4.18 -1.37 12.89
CA ASP A 32 -2.87 -1.87 12.45
C ASP A 32 -2.04 -0.76 11.83
N LEU A 33 -2.66 0.08 10.98
CA LEU A 33 -1.98 1.23 10.39
C LEU A 33 -1.51 2.22 11.44
N LEU A 34 -2.34 2.56 12.43
CA LEU A 34 -1.92 3.46 13.51
C LEU A 34 -0.80 2.85 14.35
N SER A 35 -0.86 1.54 14.60
CA SER A 35 0.19 0.83 15.33
C SER A 35 1.50 0.77 14.54
N ALA A 36 1.44 0.58 13.23
CA ALA A 36 2.61 0.51 12.35
C ALA A 36 3.25 1.88 12.11
N THR A 37 2.44 2.93 11.98
CA THR A 37 2.92 4.29 11.60
C THR A 37 3.19 5.19 12.79
N GLY A 38 2.66 4.86 13.98
CA GLY A 38 2.82 5.67 15.19
C GLY A 38 2.05 6.99 15.21
N ILE A 39 1.31 7.33 14.14
CA ILE A 39 0.51 8.56 14.09
C ILE A 39 -0.84 8.38 14.77
N GLN A 40 -1.45 9.51 15.13
CA GLN A 40 -2.79 9.52 15.71
C GLN A 40 -3.86 9.34 14.63
N ARG A 41 -5.00 8.76 15.04
CA ARG A 41 -6.16 8.53 14.15
C ARG A 41 -6.62 9.79 13.42
N ALA A 42 -6.70 10.92 14.14
CA ALA A 42 -7.10 12.19 13.56
C ALA A 42 -6.13 12.65 12.47
N SER A 43 -4.82 12.53 12.70
CA SER A 43 -3.78 12.88 11.72
C SER A 43 -3.83 11.98 10.49
N LEU A 44 -4.06 10.67 10.66
CA LEU A 44 -4.20 9.73 9.55
C LEU A 44 -5.39 10.12 8.65
N TYR A 45 -6.56 10.35 9.25
CA TYR A 45 -7.74 10.74 8.46
C TYR A 45 -7.60 12.14 7.86
N GLN A 46 -6.97 13.08 8.56
CA GLN A 46 -6.71 14.42 8.01
C GLN A 46 -5.81 14.36 6.78
N ALA A 47 -4.77 13.52 6.80
CA ALA A 47 -3.79 13.44 5.73
C ALA A 47 -4.24 12.55 4.56
N PHE A 48 -4.91 11.43 4.85
CA PHE A 48 -5.18 10.39 3.86
C PHE A 48 -6.67 10.08 3.67
N GLY A 49 -7.55 10.60 4.52
CA GLY A 49 -9.01 10.48 4.41
C GLY A 49 -9.60 9.09 4.71
N SER A 50 -8.91 7.99 4.40
CA SER A 50 -9.41 6.63 4.58
C SER A 50 -8.29 5.59 4.50
N LYS A 51 -8.58 4.33 4.85
CA LYS A 51 -7.66 3.18 4.60
C LYS A 51 -7.27 3.11 3.12
N ARG A 52 -8.25 3.26 2.22
CA ARG A 52 -8.04 3.35 0.76
C ARG A 52 -7.06 4.45 0.40
N GLY A 53 -7.22 5.63 0.98
CA GLY A 53 -6.34 6.77 0.72
C GLY A 53 -4.91 6.54 1.20
N VAL A 54 -4.71 5.90 2.36
CA VAL A 54 -3.37 5.48 2.81
C VAL A 54 -2.75 4.47 1.83
N PHE A 55 -3.51 3.45 1.44
CA PHE A 55 -3.06 2.44 0.50
C PHE A 55 -2.64 3.05 -0.85
N LEU A 56 -3.50 3.89 -1.41
CA LEU A 56 -3.26 4.55 -2.69
C LEU A 56 -2.06 5.50 -2.62
N ALA A 57 -1.90 6.25 -1.52
CA ALA A 57 -0.75 7.10 -1.31
C ALA A 57 0.55 6.29 -1.22
N ALA A 58 0.55 5.16 -0.51
CA ALA A 58 1.70 4.26 -0.44
C ALA A 58 2.04 3.68 -1.81
N LEU A 59 1.03 3.23 -2.58
CA LEU A 59 1.20 2.68 -3.91
C LEU A 59 1.75 3.71 -4.92
N LYS A 60 1.30 4.96 -4.84
CA LYS A 60 1.82 6.04 -5.69
C LYS A 60 3.23 6.50 -5.29
N ALA A 61 3.56 6.43 -4.00
CA ALA A 61 4.87 6.83 -3.50
C ALA A 61 5.96 5.82 -3.87
N GLU A 62 5.70 4.52 -3.69
CA GLU A 62 6.68 3.47 -3.99
C GLU A 62 5.97 2.13 -4.32
N PRO A 63 5.65 1.86 -5.59
CA PRO A 63 4.97 0.64 -6.01
C PRO A 63 5.92 -0.56 -6.04
N THR A 64 6.06 -1.23 -4.90
CA THR A 64 6.78 -2.51 -4.81
C THR A 64 5.99 -3.63 -5.48
N MET A 65 6.68 -4.71 -5.87
CA MET A 65 6.00 -5.89 -6.42
C MET A 65 5.05 -6.55 -5.42
N ASP A 66 5.38 -6.53 -4.12
CA ASP A 66 4.50 -7.04 -3.07
C ASP A 66 3.22 -6.21 -2.92
N LEU A 67 3.35 -4.89 -2.93
CA LEU A 67 2.21 -3.99 -2.84
C LEU A 67 1.37 -4.01 -4.12
N LEU A 68 2.00 -4.14 -5.29
CA LEU A 68 1.31 -4.32 -6.57
C LEU A 68 0.49 -5.62 -6.58
N LEU A 69 1.03 -6.73 -6.07
CA LEU A 69 0.25 -7.96 -5.91
C LEU A 69 -0.98 -7.74 -5.03
N VAL A 70 -0.83 -7.07 -3.90
CA VAL A 70 -1.97 -6.73 -3.02
C VAL A 70 -2.98 -5.84 -3.77
N ALA A 71 -2.52 -4.81 -4.47
CA ALA A 71 -3.37 -3.90 -5.21
C ALA A 71 -4.18 -4.61 -6.30
N LEU A 72 -3.53 -5.49 -7.08
CA LEU A 72 -4.14 -6.27 -8.14
C LEU A 72 -5.18 -7.27 -7.61
N MET A 73 -4.88 -7.94 -6.49
CA MET A 73 -5.74 -8.97 -5.90
C MET A 73 -6.93 -8.39 -5.14
N ASP A 74 -6.74 -7.30 -4.39
CA ASP A 74 -7.75 -6.84 -3.44
C ASP A 74 -8.59 -5.66 -3.94
N LEU A 75 -8.08 -4.86 -4.89
CA LEU A 75 -8.65 -3.54 -5.19
C LEU A 75 -8.79 -3.23 -6.69
N ALA A 76 -7.81 -3.58 -7.52
CA ALA A 76 -7.75 -3.12 -8.91
C ALA A 76 -8.97 -3.55 -9.75
N ALA A 77 -9.63 -4.66 -9.40
CA ALA A 77 -10.85 -5.11 -10.08
C ALA A 77 -12.02 -4.12 -9.92
N GLU A 78 -12.10 -3.42 -8.78
CA GLU A 78 -13.26 -2.57 -8.42
C GLU A 78 -12.89 -1.08 -8.29
N ASP A 79 -11.60 -0.76 -8.19
CA ASP A 79 -11.10 0.61 -8.04
C ASP A 79 -10.32 1.04 -9.29
N PRO A 80 -10.93 1.85 -10.19
CA PRO A 80 -10.28 2.28 -11.43
C PRO A 80 -8.99 3.09 -11.21
N GLU A 81 -8.89 3.81 -10.09
CA GLU A 81 -7.70 4.61 -9.78
C GLU A 81 -6.53 3.71 -9.40
N VAL A 82 -6.77 2.72 -8.52
CA VAL A 82 -5.75 1.72 -8.17
C VAL A 82 -5.34 0.93 -9.42
N ARG A 83 -6.29 0.57 -10.28
CA ARG A 83 -5.99 -0.09 -11.56
C ARG A 83 -5.10 0.75 -12.48
N SER A 84 -5.34 2.05 -12.55
CA SER A 84 -4.50 2.96 -13.33
C SER A 84 -3.07 2.97 -12.80
N VAL A 85 -2.90 3.14 -11.49
CA VAL A 85 -1.57 3.16 -10.87
C VAL A 85 -0.83 1.82 -11.08
N CYS A 86 -1.53 0.69 -10.98
CA CYS A 86 -0.94 -0.62 -11.28
C CYS A 86 -0.51 -0.73 -12.74
N ARG A 87 -1.33 -0.24 -13.68
CA ARG A 87 -0.99 -0.24 -15.11
C ARG A 87 0.27 0.59 -15.37
N ASP A 88 0.34 1.78 -14.79
CA ASP A 88 1.46 2.70 -14.98
C ASP A 88 2.75 2.11 -14.38
N ALA A 89 2.68 1.53 -13.18
CA ALA A 89 3.83 0.92 -12.52
C ALA A 89 4.35 -0.34 -13.25
N LEU A 90 3.50 -1.04 -13.99
CA LEU A 90 3.86 -2.23 -14.76
C LEU A 90 4.22 -1.92 -16.22
N ALA A 91 4.08 -0.68 -16.68
CA ALA A 91 4.28 -0.31 -18.08
C ALA A 91 5.72 -0.52 -18.56
N ASP A 92 6.70 -0.36 -17.66
CA ASP A 92 8.13 -0.50 -17.94
C ASP A 92 8.67 -1.92 -17.69
N ALA A 93 7.85 -2.84 -17.19
CA ALA A 93 8.28 -4.21 -16.94
C ALA A 93 8.25 -5.03 -18.24
N GLU A 94 9.37 -5.68 -18.57
CA GLU A 94 9.55 -6.48 -19.80
C GLU A 94 8.58 -7.68 -19.87
N ASP A 95 8.36 -8.36 -18.75
CA ASP A 95 7.36 -9.42 -18.60
C ASP A 95 6.67 -9.31 -17.22
N PRO A 96 5.63 -8.46 -17.10
CA PRO A 96 4.92 -8.25 -15.85
C PRO A 96 4.32 -9.55 -15.29
N ALA A 97 3.87 -10.45 -16.18
CA ALA A 97 3.24 -11.71 -15.77
C ALA A 97 4.24 -12.65 -15.10
N GLN A 98 5.45 -12.80 -15.68
CA GLN A 98 6.50 -13.62 -15.08
C GLN A 98 7.00 -13.01 -13.76
N VAL A 99 7.19 -11.69 -13.70
CA VAL A 99 7.65 -11.01 -12.48
C VAL A 99 6.63 -11.17 -11.35
N LEU A 100 5.35 -10.89 -11.62
CA LEU A 100 4.28 -11.06 -10.63
C LEU A 100 4.10 -12.52 -10.21
N GLY A 101 4.19 -13.46 -11.15
CA GLY A 101 4.13 -14.89 -10.86
C GLY A 101 5.27 -15.35 -9.95
N ARG A 102 6.51 -14.93 -10.24
CA ARG A 102 7.68 -15.21 -9.38
C ARG A 102 7.49 -14.61 -7.99
N GLN A 103 7.04 -13.36 -7.91
CA GLN A 103 6.82 -12.71 -6.62
C GLN A 103 5.74 -13.44 -5.82
N LEU A 104 4.63 -13.83 -6.45
CA LEU A 104 3.57 -14.60 -5.81
C LEU A 104 4.10 -15.91 -5.20
N LEU A 105 4.91 -16.67 -5.95
CA LEU A 105 5.54 -17.89 -5.45
C LEU A 105 6.42 -17.62 -4.23
N LEU A 106 7.32 -16.63 -4.31
CA LEU A 106 8.20 -16.24 -3.21
C LEU A 106 7.41 -15.92 -1.93
N ARG A 107 6.31 -15.17 -2.05
CA ARG A 107 5.45 -14.82 -0.90
C ARG A 107 4.74 -16.01 -0.28
N SER A 108 4.37 -16.98 -1.11
CA SER A 108 3.75 -18.23 -0.65
C SER A 108 4.76 -19.21 -0.01
N GLY A 109 6.06 -18.89 -0.04
CA GLY A 109 7.13 -19.77 0.42
C GLY A 109 7.48 -20.89 -0.58
N LEU A 110 6.92 -20.84 -1.79
CA LEU A 110 7.22 -21.77 -2.87
C LEU A 110 8.41 -21.22 -3.68
N ARG A 111 9.42 -22.05 -3.91
CA ARG A 111 10.59 -21.72 -4.75
C ARG A 111 10.55 -22.48 -6.05
#